data_AF-A0A3N4K793-F1
#
_entry.id   AF-A0A3N4K793-F1
#
_cell.length_a   1.000
_cell.length_b   1.000
_cell.length_c   1.000
_cell.angle_alpha   90.00
_cell.angle_beta   90.00
_cell.angle_gamma   90.00
#
_symmetry.space_group_name_H-M   'P 1'
#
loop_
_entity.id
_entity.type
_entity.pdbx_description
1 polymer ?
#
loop_
_entity_poly.entity_id
_entity_poly.type
_entity_poly.pdbx_seq_one_letter_code
_entity_poly.pdbx_strand_id
1 'polypeptide(L)'
;MKNPNINPVAIYSNAELQQKEILSENKGKSGVYCWTNLENGNSYVGSSVNLKNRFNHYGPLLSHLFPKEINGKEGIINQSLLKNGYSNFKLENLEYCDPDKAIAREQYYLDFLKPDYNVLHTAGSRLGSVVLAETRKQISSAMTGRKLTEATKAKMVSS
;
A
#
# COMPACT_ATOMS: atom_id res chain seq x y z
N MET A 1 -11.83 21.66 6.84
CA MET A 1 -12.71 20.47 6.74
C MET A 1 -12.89 20.14 5.27
N LYS A 2 -12.23 19.11 4.76
CA LYS A 2 -12.48 18.61 3.39
C LYS A 2 -13.14 17.26 3.53
N ASN A 3 -14.45 17.20 3.30
CA ASN A 3 -15.07 15.94 2.93
C ASN A 3 -16.19 16.23 1.92
N PRO A 4 -15.83 16.48 0.65
CA PRO A 4 -16.84 16.43 -0.41
C PRO A 4 -17.38 14.99 -0.48
N ASN A 5 -18.71 14.84 -0.45
CA ASN A 5 -19.48 13.58 -0.36
C ASN A 5 -18.86 12.42 -1.14
N ILE A 6 -17.95 11.67 -0.51
CA ILE A 6 -17.67 10.30 -0.90
C ILE A 6 -18.53 9.44 0.00
N ASN A 7 -19.38 8.62 -0.60
CA ASN A 7 -20.15 7.60 0.08
C ASN A 7 -19.46 6.27 -0.18
N PRO A 8 -18.68 5.73 0.79
CA PRO A 8 -18.09 4.42 0.65
C PRO A 8 -19.16 3.35 0.43
N VAL A 9 -18.86 2.36 -0.40
CA VAL A 9 -19.73 1.20 -0.63
C VAL A 9 -19.70 0.21 0.53
N ALA A 10 -18.69 0.27 1.39
CA ALA A 10 -18.63 -0.44 2.66
C ALA A 10 -17.75 0.31 3.66
N ILE A 11 -18.08 0.24 4.94
CA ILE A 11 -17.35 0.89 6.04
C ILE A 11 -17.14 -0.11 7.16
N TYR A 12 -15.88 -0.31 7.53
CA TYR A 12 -15.45 -1.11 8.67
C TYR A 12 -14.82 -0.16 9.68
N SER A 13 -15.59 0.23 10.70
CA SER A 13 -15.22 1.26 11.68
C SER A 13 -14.09 0.83 12.61
N ASN A 14 -13.91 -0.47 12.81
CA ASN A 14 -12.81 -1.03 13.57
C ASN A 14 -12.22 -2.25 12.85
N ALA A 15 -11.07 -2.05 12.21
CA ALA A 15 -10.45 -3.08 11.39
C ALA A 15 -9.92 -4.28 12.19
N GLU A 16 -9.67 -4.13 13.49
CA GLU A 16 -9.24 -5.24 14.36
C GLU A 16 -10.41 -6.18 14.70
N LEU A 17 -11.59 -5.63 15.00
CA LEU A 17 -12.76 -6.42 15.37
C LEU A 17 -13.47 -7.02 14.15
N GLN A 18 -13.45 -6.30 13.02
CA GLN A 18 -14.20 -6.66 11.81
C GLN A 18 -13.37 -7.47 10.81
N GLN A 19 -12.24 -8.06 11.23
CA GLN A 19 -11.32 -8.75 10.32
C GLN A 19 -12.00 -9.83 9.46
N LYS A 20 -12.85 -10.65 10.09
CA LYS A 20 -13.55 -11.74 9.40
C LYS A 20 -14.56 -11.21 8.38
N GLU A 21 -15.28 -10.14 8.74
CA GLU A 21 -16.27 -9.46 7.90
C GLU A 21 -15.61 -8.80 6.69
N ILE A 22 -14.51 -8.06 6.91
CA ILE A 22 -13.68 -7.47 5.86
C ILE A 22 -13.30 -8.55 4.83
N LEU A 23 -12.86 -9.73 5.27
CA LEU A 23 -12.41 -10.78 4.36
C LEU A 23 -13.55 -11.55 3.68
N SER A 24 -14.66 -11.81 4.37
CA SER A 24 -15.81 -12.53 3.81
C SER A 24 -16.52 -11.68 2.77
N GLU A 25 -16.77 -10.41 3.07
CA GLU A 25 -17.53 -9.50 2.21
C GLU A 25 -16.74 -9.05 0.98
N ASN A 26 -15.41 -9.05 1.05
CA ASN A 26 -14.54 -8.66 -0.07
C ASN A 26 -14.05 -9.83 -0.91
N LYS A 27 -14.57 -11.05 -0.66
CA LYS A 27 -14.24 -12.24 -1.44
C LYS A 27 -14.69 -12.06 -2.89
N GLY A 28 -13.73 -12.14 -3.82
CA GLY A 28 -14.00 -12.05 -5.26
C GLY A 28 -14.28 -10.63 -5.77
N LYS A 29 -14.09 -9.60 -4.95
CA LYS A 29 -14.31 -8.20 -5.33
C LYS A 29 -13.00 -7.51 -5.70
N SER A 30 -13.06 -6.65 -6.70
CA SER A 30 -12.03 -5.68 -7.07
C SER A 30 -12.53 -4.26 -6.78
N GLY A 31 -11.63 -3.33 -6.51
CA GLY A 31 -12.02 -1.97 -6.15
C GLY A 31 -10.92 -1.12 -5.56
N VAL A 32 -11.34 0.06 -5.08
CA VAL A 32 -10.51 1.06 -4.39
C VAL A 32 -10.96 1.15 -2.94
N TYR A 33 -10.00 1.23 -2.02
CA TYR A 33 -10.25 1.32 -0.59
C TYR A 33 -9.40 2.42 0.05
N CYS A 34 -9.82 2.86 1.22
CA CYS A 34 -9.16 3.85 2.04
C CYS A 34 -8.96 3.33 3.45
N TRP A 35 -7.74 3.38 3.95
CA TRP A 35 -7.45 3.28 5.38
C TRP A 35 -7.43 4.68 5.96
N THR A 36 -8.10 4.88 7.10
CA THR A 36 -8.08 6.16 7.81
C THR A 36 -7.70 5.90 9.26
N ASN A 37 -6.65 6.56 9.73
CA ASN A 37 -6.26 6.57 11.13
C ASN A 37 -7.23 7.48 11.91
N LEU A 38 -7.90 6.91 12.91
CA LEU A 38 -8.93 7.59 13.70
C LEU A 38 -8.35 8.60 14.69
N GLU A 39 -7.07 8.47 15.06
CA GLU A 39 -6.42 9.37 16.02
C GLU A 39 -6.02 10.70 15.41
N ASN A 40 -5.54 10.70 14.16
CA ASN A 40 -5.02 11.90 13.49
C ASN A 40 -5.76 12.26 12.18
N GLY A 41 -6.63 11.40 11.68
CA GLY A 41 -7.36 11.61 10.43
C GLY A 41 -6.56 11.32 9.17
N ASN A 42 -5.29 10.91 9.28
CA ASN A 42 -4.44 10.63 8.14
C ASN A 42 -4.96 9.41 7.37
N SER A 43 -4.86 9.47 6.05
CA SER A 43 -5.45 8.46 5.18
C SER A 43 -4.47 7.82 4.20
N TYR A 44 -4.80 6.62 3.71
CA TYR A 44 -4.11 5.89 2.65
C TYR A 44 -5.14 5.34 1.68
N VAL A 45 -4.95 5.60 0.37
CA VAL A 45 -5.77 5.02 -0.70
C VAL A 45 -4.97 3.95 -1.43
N GLY A 46 -5.62 2.83 -1.76
CA GLY A 46 -5.07 1.83 -2.66
C GLY A 46 -6.16 1.10 -3.41
N SER A 47 -5.78 0.37 -4.46
CA SER A 47 -6.69 -0.51 -5.19
C SER A 47 -6.23 -1.95 -5.21
N SER A 48 -7.15 -2.83 -5.61
CA SER A 48 -6.81 -4.22 -5.93
C SER A 48 -7.81 -4.85 -6.88
N VAL A 49 -7.29 -5.77 -7.72
CA VAL A 49 -8.09 -6.73 -8.48
C VAL A 49 -8.69 -7.83 -7.59
N ASN A 50 -8.20 -7.98 -6.35
CA ASN A 50 -8.73 -8.92 -5.36
C ASN A 50 -8.56 -8.34 -3.95
N LEU A 51 -9.61 -7.67 -3.47
CA LEU A 51 -9.62 -6.96 -2.20
C LEU A 51 -9.37 -7.89 -1.02
N LYS A 52 -9.98 -9.08 -0.96
CA LYS A 52 -9.70 -10.07 0.09
C LYS A 52 -8.21 -10.41 0.18
N ASN A 53 -7.57 -10.73 -0.95
CA ASN A 53 -6.14 -11.06 -0.97
C ASN A 53 -5.30 -9.85 -0.55
N ARG A 54 -5.69 -8.64 -0.96
CA ARG A 54 -5.01 -7.41 -0.56
C ARG A 54 -5.12 -7.15 0.94
N PHE A 55 -6.31 -7.33 1.52
CA PHE A 55 -6.54 -7.14 2.95
C PHE A 55 -5.77 -8.16 3.80
N ASN A 56 -5.68 -9.41 3.34
CA ASN A 56 -4.82 -10.43 3.96
C ASN A 56 -3.32 -10.04 4.01
N HIS A 57 -2.83 -9.15 3.13
CA HIS A 57 -1.43 -8.73 3.15
C HIS A 57 -1.07 -7.79 4.29
N TYR A 58 -2.05 -7.11 4.90
CA TYR A 58 -1.80 -6.09 5.92
C TYR A 58 -1.40 -6.63 7.28
N GLY A 59 -0.95 -7.89 7.39
CA GLY A 59 -0.21 -8.42 8.55
C GLY A 59 -1.05 -9.29 9.49
N PRO A 60 -2.02 -8.77 10.24
CA PRO A 60 -2.75 -9.53 11.26
C PRO A 60 -4.23 -9.80 10.96
N LEU A 61 -4.78 -9.39 9.80
CA LEU A 61 -6.17 -9.75 9.43
C LEU A 61 -6.46 -11.27 9.47
N LEU A 62 -5.41 -12.12 9.49
CA LEU A 62 -5.48 -13.56 9.83
C LEU A 62 -4.22 -14.19 10.48
N SER A 63 -3.12 -13.47 10.76
CA SER A 63 -1.86 -14.11 11.17
C SER A 63 -1.50 -13.86 12.64
N HIS A 64 -2.14 -14.60 13.54
CA HIS A 64 -1.53 -14.92 14.84
C HIS A 64 -0.37 -15.94 14.71
N LEU A 65 -0.19 -16.53 13.53
CA LEU A 65 0.73 -17.64 13.27
C LEU A 65 2.12 -17.20 12.80
N PHE A 66 2.24 -16.00 12.26
CA PHE A 66 3.51 -15.44 11.80
C PHE A 66 3.58 -13.96 12.20
N PRO A 67 4.14 -13.63 13.37
CA PRO A 67 4.50 -12.25 13.68
C PRO A 67 5.49 -11.80 12.61
N LYS A 68 5.04 -10.94 11.70
CA LYS A 68 5.94 -10.24 10.80
C LYS A 68 6.61 -9.14 11.62
N GLU A 69 7.89 -9.34 11.91
CA GLU A 69 8.75 -8.26 12.36
C GLU A 69 8.68 -7.12 11.34
N ILE A 70 8.67 -5.87 11.84
CA ILE A 70 8.79 -4.69 10.98
C ILE A 70 10.21 -4.71 10.42
N ASN A 71 10.37 -5.26 9.22
CA ASN A 71 11.68 -5.43 8.60
C ASN A 71 12.04 -4.23 7.71
N GLY A 72 11.27 -3.14 7.79
CA GLY A 72 11.47 -1.90 7.04
C GLY A 72 11.23 -2.04 5.53
N LYS A 73 10.80 -3.23 5.08
CA LYS A 73 10.49 -3.54 3.67
C LYS A 73 9.02 -3.33 3.35
N GLU A 74 8.19 -3.14 4.37
CA GLU A 74 6.76 -2.95 4.21
C GLU A 74 6.44 -1.50 3.81
N GLY A 75 5.43 -1.31 2.95
CA GLY A 75 4.96 0.03 2.59
C GLY A 75 4.46 0.80 3.83
N ILE A 76 4.54 2.13 3.79
CA ILE A 76 4.27 3.05 4.92
C ILE A 76 2.95 2.77 5.64
N ILE A 77 1.89 2.42 4.92
CA ILE A 77 0.61 2.07 5.54
C ILE A 77 0.70 0.82 6.44
N ASN A 78 1.47 -0.20 6.07
CA ASN A 78 1.68 -1.38 6.94
C ASN A 78 2.44 -0.99 8.21
N GLN A 79 3.47 -0.14 8.07
CA GLN A 79 4.23 0.34 9.22
C GLN A 79 3.33 1.15 10.17
N SER A 80 2.46 2.00 9.63
CA SER A 80 1.52 2.77 10.45
C SER A 80 0.47 1.91 11.13
N LEU A 81 -0.06 0.89 10.45
CA LEU A 81 -1.01 -0.07 11.04
C LEU A 81 -0.38 -0.86 12.19
N LEU A 82 0.86 -1.35 12.00
CA LEU A 82 1.59 -2.08 13.04
C LEU A 82 1.99 -1.17 14.21
N LYS A 83 2.38 0.08 13.94
CA LYS A 83 2.81 1.04 14.96
C LYS A 83 1.65 1.54 15.82
N ASN A 84 0.52 1.91 15.21
CA ASN A 84 -0.58 2.56 15.92
C ASN A 84 -1.71 1.58 16.30
N GLY A 85 -1.64 0.32 15.86
CA GLY A 85 -2.67 -0.69 16.12
C GLY A 85 -3.85 -0.60 15.15
N TYR A 86 -4.47 -1.76 14.85
CA TYR A 86 -5.56 -1.86 13.86
C TYR A 86 -6.88 -1.32 14.38
N SER A 87 -7.09 -1.31 15.69
CA SER A 87 -8.26 -0.72 16.36
C SER A 87 -8.37 0.78 16.14
N ASN A 88 -7.24 1.45 15.90
CA ASN A 88 -7.15 2.87 15.59
C ASN A 88 -7.35 3.19 14.10
N PHE A 89 -7.76 2.21 13.29
CA PHE A 89 -8.03 2.41 11.88
C PHE A 89 -9.43 1.95 11.50
N LYS A 90 -10.07 2.77 10.66
CA LYS A 90 -11.20 2.34 9.83
C LYS A 90 -10.72 1.98 8.43
N LEU A 91 -11.39 1.02 7.82
CA LEU A 91 -11.24 0.64 6.42
C LEU A 91 -12.54 0.95 5.69
N GLU A 92 -12.43 1.66 4.58
CA GLU A 92 -13.57 2.06 3.76
C GLU A 92 -13.34 1.54 2.33
N ASN A 93 -14.28 0.78 1.78
CA ASN A 93 -14.28 0.52 0.35
C ASN A 93 -14.93 1.72 -0.33
N LEU A 94 -14.17 2.47 -1.11
CA LEU A 94 -14.66 3.67 -1.78
C LEU A 94 -15.52 3.30 -3.00
N GLU A 95 -15.10 2.26 -3.73
CA GLU A 95 -15.75 1.82 -4.96
C GLU A 95 -15.39 0.37 -5.26
N TYR A 96 -16.36 -0.44 -5.69
CA TYR A 96 -16.10 -1.68 -6.41
C TYR A 96 -16.06 -1.40 -7.91
N CYS A 97 -15.02 -1.86 -8.59
CA CYS A 97 -14.83 -1.61 -10.02
C CYS A 97 -14.31 -2.86 -10.71
N ASP A 98 -14.36 -2.89 -12.04
CA ASP A 98 -13.74 -3.96 -12.81
C ASP A 98 -12.20 -4.01 -12.55
N PRO A 99 -11.57 -5.20 -12.56
CA PRO A 99 -10.15 -5.36 -12.28
C PRO A 99 -9.22 -4.49 -13.13
N ASP A 100 -9.53 -4.31 -14.41
CA ASP A 100 -8.78 -3.50 -15.37
C ASP A 100 -8.87 -1.99 -15.07
N LYS A 101 -9.91 -1.55 -14.37
CA LYS A 101 -10.12 -0.14 -13.99
C LYS A 101 -9.49 0.23 -12.64
N ALA A 102 -9.07 -0.75 -11.84
CA ALA A 102 -8.62 -0.55 -10.46
C ALA A 102 -7.57 0.56 -10.31
N ILE A 103 -6.53 0.57 -11.15
CA ILE A 103 -5.45 1.58 -11.12
C ILE A 103 -5.95 2.97 -11.53
N ALA A 104 -6.80 3.06 -12.56
CA ALA A 104 -7.35 4.33 -12.99
C ALA A 104 -8.27 4.95 -11.91
N ARG A 105 -9.06 4.12 -11.23
CA ARG A 105 -9.90 4.55 -10.12
C ARG A 105 -9.07 4.93 -8.89
N GLU A 106 -7.98 4.21 -8.60
CA GLU A 106 -7.03 4.61 -7.55
C GLU A 106 -6.51 6.02 -7.80
N GLN A 107 -6.06 6.32 -9.03
CA GLN A 107 -5.56 7.65 -9.38
C GLN A 107 -6.61 8.75 -9.14
N TYR A 108 -7.85 8.50 -9.58
CA TYR A 108 -8.97 9.42 -9.33
C TYR A 108 -9.12 9.75 -7.84
N TYR A 109 -9.08 8.75 -6.96
CA TYR A 109 -9.21 8.96 -5.52
C TYR A 109 -7.96 9.58 -4.90
N LEU A 110 -6.75 9.29 -5.40
CA LEU A 110 -5.52 9.97 -4.96
C LEU A 110 -5.57 11.47 -5.23
N ASP A 111 -5.96 11.86 -6.44
CA ASP A 111 -6.04 13.27 -6.86
C ASP A 111 -7.13 14.03 -6.09
N PHE A 112 -8.23 13.33 -5.81
CA PHE A 112 -9.39 13.89 -5.12
C PHE A 112 -9.17 14.02 -3.60
N LEU A 113 -8.70 12.95 -2.94
CA LEU A 113 -8.56 12.89 -1.47
C LEU A 113 -7.24 13.45 -0.97
N LYS A 114 -6.17 13.34 -1.76
CA LYS A 114 -4.79 13.70 -1.38
C LYS A 114 -4.34 13.07 -0.05
N PRO A 115 -4.36 11.73 0.05
CA PRO A 115 -4.09 11.00 1.29
C PRO A 115 -2.63 11.14 1.77
N ASP A 116 -2.44 11.24 3.09
CA ASP A 116 -1.17 11.56 3.75
C ASP A 116 -0.15 10.42 3.68
N TYR A 117 -0.61 9.17 3.76
CA TYR A 117 0.26 7.99 3.78
C TYR A 117 0.69 7.54 2.37
N ASN A 118 0.09 8.08 1.31
CA ASN A 118 0.51 7.80 -0.07
C ASN A 118 1.70 8.68 -0.44
N VAL A 119 2.91 8.12 -0.34
CA VAL A 119 4.14 8.81 -0.77
C VAL A 119 4.20 9.01 -2.27
N LEU A 120 3.67 8.06 -3.05
CA LEU A 120 3.55 8.19 -4.49
C LEU A 120 2.17 8.74 -4.81
N HIS A 121 2.14 9.85 -5.55
CA HIS A 121 0.90 10.46 -6.04
C HIS A 121 0.38 9.80 -7.33
N THR A 122 1.14 8.88 -7.92
CA THR A 122 0.76 8.12 -9.10
C THR A 122 0.39 6.69 -8.71
N ALA A 123 -0.84 6.29 -9.01
CA ALA A 123 -1.39 4.97 -8.73
C ALA A 123 -0.64 3.86 -9.48
N GLY A 124 -0.63 2.65 -8.90
CA GLY A 124 -0.04 1.46 -9.53
C GLY A 124 1.48 1.48 -9.71
N SER A 125 2.15 2.59 -9.41
CA SER A 125 3.60 2.71 -9.51
C SER A 125 4.29 1.84 -8.45
N ARG A 126 4.80 0.68 -8.87
CA ARG A 126 5.89 -0.05 -8.18
C ARG A 126 7.22 0.06 -8.94
N LEU A 127 7.20 0.58 -10.16
CA LEU A 127 8.30 0.61 -11.12
C LEU A 127 8.27 1.96 -11.84
N GLY A 128 9.37 2.71 -11.81
CA GLY A 128 9.45 4.01 -12.48
C GLY A 128 9.29 5.24 -11.60
N SER A 129 9.66 5.18 -10.31
CA SER A 129 10.18 6.39 -9.67
C SER A 129 11.28 6.92 -10.57
N VAL A 130 11.00 7.99 -11.31
CA VAL A 130 12.02 8.70 -12.08
C VAL A 130 12.98 9.20 -11.03
N VAL A 131 14.08 8.46 -10.86
CA VAL A 131 15.24 8.95 -10.15
C VAL A 131 15.60 10.24 -10.88
N LEU A 132 15.35 11.39 -10.24
CA LEU A 132 15.73 12.71 -10.75
C LEU A 132 17.16 12.60 -11.26
N ALA A 133 17.48 13.27 -12.38
CA ALA A 133 18.81 13.15 -13.00
C ALA A 133 19.94 13.37 -11.97
N GLU A 134 19.70 14.25 -10.99
CA GLU A 134 20.58 14.50 -9.85
C GLU A 134 20.73 13.27 -8.92
N THR A 135 19.63 12.68 -8.47
CA THR A 135 19.66 11.46 -7.65
C THR A 135 20.31 10.29 -8.42
N ARG A 136 20.13 10.22 -9.74
CA ARG A 136 20.75 9.19 -10.60
C ARG A 136 22.25 9.40 -10.65
N LYS A 137 22.68 10.66 -10.76
CA LYS A 137 24.10 11.03 -10.74
C LYS A 137 24.73 10.72 -9.39
N GLN A 138 24.08 11.03 -8.28
CA GLN A 138 24.55 10.71 -6.92
C GLN A 138 24.70 9.19 -6.71
N ILE A 139 23.70 8.40 -7.10
CA ILE A 139 23.76 6.93 -7.05
C ILE A 139 24.90 6.41 -7.94
N SER A 140 25.03 6.92 -9.16
CA SER A 140 26.09 6.54 -10.09
C SER A 140 27.48 6.85 -9.52
N SER A 141 27.68 8.04 -8.94
CA SER A 141 28.93 8.44 -8.30
C SER A 141 29.25 7.55 -7.09
N ALA A 142 28.26 7.19 -6.27
CA ALA A 142 28.43 6.32 -5.11
C ALA A 142 28.77 4.86 -5.49
N MET A 143 28.38 4.42 -6.68
CA MET A 143 28.66 3.07 -7.18
C MET A 143 29.95 2.99 -8.00
N THR A 144 30.50 4.12 -8.44
CA THR A 144 31.74 4.17 -9.21
C THR A 144 32.93 3.81 -8.31
N GLY A 145 33.70 2.77 -8.67
CA GLY A 145 34.87 2.32 -7.93
C GLY A 145 34.62 1.17 -6.94
N ARG A 146 33.38 0.70 -6.78
CA ARG A 146 33.11 -0.53 -6.01
C ARG A 146 33.70 -1.75 -6.71
N LYS A 147 34.63 -2.45 -6.05
CA LYS A 147 35.11 -3.76 -6.52
C LYS A 147 33.99 -4.80 -6.36
N LEU A 148 33.58 -5.43 -7.46
CA LEU A 148 32.68 -6.59 -7.41
C LEU A 148 33.35 -7.75 -6.67
N THR A 149 32.57 -8.46 -5.87
CA THR A 149 33.01 -9.69 -5.21
C THR A 149 33.22 -10.81 -6.24
N GLU A 150 34.14 -11.74 -5.96
CA GLU A 150 34.44 -12.88 -6.84
C GLU A 150 33.19 -13.71 -7.18
N ALA A 151 32.29 -13.89 -6.21
CA ALA A 151 31.01 -14.58 -6.42
C ALA A 151 30.08 -13.87 -7.41
N THR A 152 30.13 -12.53 -7.48
CA THR A 152 29.33 -11.75 -8.43
C THR A 152 29.97 -11.74 -9.81
N LYS A 153 31.30 -11.70 -9.89
CA LYS A 153 32.04 -11.85 -11.15
C LYS A 153 31.76 -13.19 -11.82
N ALA A 154 31.78 -14.29 -11.06
CA ALA A 154 31.53 -15.63 -11.57
C ALA A 154 30.14 -15.78 -12.23
N LYS A 155 29.10 -15.13 -11.68
CA LYS A 155 27.73 -15.16 -12.23
C LYS A 155 27.57 -14.34 -13.51
N MET A 156 28.39 -13.31 -13.71
CA MET A 156 28.35 -12.47 -14.92
C MET A 156 29.05 -13.11 -16.11
N VAL A 157 30.03 -13.99 -15.87
CA VAL A 157 30.77 -14.71 -16.93
C VAL A 157 30.00 -15.95 -17.43
N SER A 158 29.01 -16.42 -16.65
CA SER A 158 28.23 -17.62 -16.98
C SER A 158 26.87 -17.32 -17.64
N SER A 159 26.67 -16.12 -18.21
CA SER A 159 25.43 -15.72 -18.91
C SER A 159 25.69 -15.30 -20.35
#